data_AF-A0A7C5H6Z3-F1
#
_entry.id   AF-A0A7C5H6Z3-F1
#
_cell.length_a   1.000
_cell.length_b   1.000
_cell.length_c   1.000
_cell.angle_alpha   90.00
_cell.angle_beta   90.00
_cell.angle_gamma   90.00
#
_symmetry.space_group_name_H-M   'P 1'
#
loop_
_entity.id
_entity.type
_entity.pdbx_description
1 polymer ?
#
loop_
_entity_poly.entity_id
_entity_poly.type
_entity_poly.pdbx_seq_one_letter_code
_entity_poly.pdbx_strand_id
1 'polypeptide(L)'
;MTGTSIAQAIPLAISPILTRIYTPEDFGIFALYMSVASMIAVTATGRYELAIMLPKKDDDAMNIVALSIVISFFVSFITLLIVFSFNAQITHLLGNPEISFWLYFIPITVLLTGIYQSFNYWINRKKEYGRLATNKVIQSGT
;
A
#
# COMPACT_ATOMS: atom_id res chain seq x y z
N MET A 1 -10.76 16.79 8.88
CA MET A 1 -10.09 17.62 7.86
C MET A 1 -8.71 18.08 8.30
N THR A 2 -8.54 18.55 9.54
CA THR A 2 -7.22 18.96 10.10
C THR A 2 -6.13 17.90 9.98
N GLY A 3 -6.41 16.63 10.30
CA GLY A 3 -5.45 15.54 10.19
C GLY A 3 -4.92 15.29 8.76
N THR A 4 -5.78 15.43 7.73
CA THR A 4 -5.38 15.24 6.33
C THR A 4 -4.55 16.40 5.79
N SER A 5 -4.86 17.63 6.21
CA SER A 5 -4.10 18.82 5.83
C SER A 5 -2.68 18.80 6.41
N ILE A 6 -2.54 18.42 7.67
CA ILE A 6 -1.22 18.26 8.32
C ILE A 6 -0.43 17.14 7.64
N ALA A 7 -1.08 16.01 7.38
CA ALA A 7 -0.49 14.88 6.66
C ALA A 7 0.07 15.28 5.29
N GLN A 8 -0.65 16.05 4.47
CA GLN A 8 -0.12 16.45 3.17
C GLN A 8 0.95 17.56 3.23
N ALA A 9 0.99 18.35 4.31
CA ALA A 9 2.00 19.41 4.48
C ALA A 9 3.40 18.86 4.80
N ILE A 10 3.49 17.71 5.47
CA ILE A 10 4.77 17.10 5.88
C ILE A 10 5.64 16.73 4.67
N PRO A 11 5.16 15.96 3.67
CA PRO A 11 5.94 15.66 2.46
C PRO A 11 6.36 16.91 1.71
N LEU A 12 5.50 17.93 1.65
CA LEU A 12 5.78 19.19 0.97
C LEU A 12 6.97 19.91 1.64
N ALA A 13 6.98 19.97 2.98
CA ALA A 13 8.05 20.61 3.75
C ALA A 13 9.36 19.82 3.73
N ILE A 14 9.29 18.48 3.65
CA ILE A 14 10.46 17.59 3.60
C ILE A 14 11.06 17.51 2.18
N SER A 15 10.26 17.75 1.13
CA SER A 15 10.71 17.66 -0.26
C SER A 15 12.00 18.41 -0.60
N PRO A 16 12.29 19.64 -0.09
CA PRO A 16 13.53 20.35 -0.42
C PRO A 16 14.78 19.73 0.23
N ILE A 17 14.60 18.98 1.32
CA ILE A 17 15.67 18.24 1.99
C ILE A 17 15.94 16.96 1.20
N LEU A 18 14.89 16.23 0.84
CA LEU A 18 15.02 15.00 0.04
C LEU A 18 15.67 15.27 -1.32
N THR A 19 15.30 16.35 -2.01
CA THR A 19 15.91 16.71 -3.31
C THR A 19 17.37 17.14 -3.24
N ARG A 20 17.91 17.40 -2.03
CA ARG A 20 19.35 17.63 -1.83
C ARG A 20 20.14 16.36 -1.52
N ILE A 21 19.49 15.35 -0.93
CA ILE A 21 20.14 14.11 -0.48
C ILE A 21 20.02 13.00 -1.53
N TYR A 22 18.93 13.00 -2.31
CA TYR A 22 18.64 12.00 -3.33
C TYR A 22 18.82 12.56 -4.74
N THR A 23 19.30 11.70 -5.64
CA THR A 23 19.46 12.04 -7.06
C THR A 23 18.12 11.95 -7.80
N PRO A 24 17.94 12.66 -8.93
CA PRO A 24 16.76 12.51 -9.78
C PRO A 24 16.48 11.07 -10.20
N GLU A 25 17.54 10.28 -10.39
CA GLU A 25 17.49 8.85 -10.72
C GLU A 25 16.83 8.02 -9.61
N ASP A 26 17.17 8.29 -8.34
CA ASP A 26 16.57 7.63 -7.16
C ASP A 26 15.06 7.90 -7.08
N PHE A 27 14.64 9.14 -7.34
CA PHE A 27 13.21 9.48 -7.41
C PHE A 27 12.50 8.77 -8.56
N GLY A 28 13.18 8.55 -9.69
CA GLY A 28 12.66 7.78 -10.81
C GLY A 28 12.37 6.32 -10.43
N ILE A 29 13.32 5.66 -9.75
CA ILE A 29 13.16 4.28 -9.27
C ILE A 29 12.03 4.20 -8.25
N PHE A 30 11.98 5.14 -7.30
CA PHE A 30 10.92 5.20 -6.30
C PHE A 30 9.53 5.41 -6.93
N ALA A 31 9.41 6.33 -7.89
CA ALA A 31 8.15 6.58 -8.58
C ALA A 31 7.67 5.36 -9.38
N LEU A 32 8.60 4.67 -10.04
CA LEU A 32 8.33 3.44 -10.78
C LEU A 32 7.87 2.32 -9.84
N TYR A 33 8.59 2.12 -8.73
CA TYR A 33 8.23 1.18 -7.66
C TYR A 33 6.82 1.44 -7.13
N MET A 34 6.54 2.69 -6.72
CA MET A 34 5.24 3.09 -6.17
C MET A 34 4.11 2.92 -7.19
N SER A 35 4.37 3.19 -8.47
CA SER A 35 3.38 3.02 -9.55
C SER A 35 2.99 1.55 -9.73
N VAL A 36 3.99 0.65 -9.82
CA VAL A 36 3.72 -0.79 -9.96
C VAL A 36 3.07 -1.35 -8.69
N ALA A 37 3.59 -1.01 -7.51
CA ALA A 37 3.04 -1.47 -6.25
C ALA A 37 1.60 -0.99 -6.02
N SER A 38 1.29 0.28 -6.32
CA SER A 38 -0.07 0.83 -6.17
C SER A 38 -1.07 0.19 -7.13
N MET A 39 -0.67 -0.08 -8.39
CA MET A 39 -1.52 -0.78 -9.35
C MET A 39 -1.91 -2.18 -8.85
N ILE A 40 -0.96 -2.94 -8.32
CA ILE A 40 -1.23 -4.29 -7.77
C ILE A 40 -2.00 -4.18 -6.44
N ALA A 41 -1.71 -3.18 -5.62
CA ALA A 41 -2.37 -2.99 -4.34
C ALA A 41 -3.90 -2.75 -4.46
N VAL A 42 -4.39 -2.20 -5.58
CA VAL A 42 -5.83 -2.04 -5.85
C VAL A 42 -6.58 -3.36 -5.89
N THR A 43 -5.91 -4.44 -6.32
CA THR A 43 -6.49 -5.78 -6.39
C THR A 43 -6.08 -6.67 -5.23
N ALA A 44 -5.24 -6.19 -4.30
CA ALA A 44 -4.69 -6.95 -3.18
C ALA A 44 -5.78 -7.70 -2.39
N THR A 45 -6.85 -7.01 -2.06
CA THR A 45 -7.96 -7.54 -1.23
C THR A 45 -9.15 -8.00 -2.06
N GLY A 46 -9.06 -7.96 -3.40
CA GLY A 46 -10.19 -8.25 -4.30
C GLY A 46 -11.38 -7.30 -4.15
N ARG A 47 -11.18 -6.13 -3.52
CA ARG A 47 -12.22 -5.16 -3.12
C ARG A 47 -13.22 -5.65 -2.07
N TYR A 48 -12.93 -6.76 -1.38
CA TYR A 48 -13.78 -7.27 -0.31
C TYR A 48 -13.77 -6.37 0.94
N GLU A 49 -12.77 -5.51 1.08
CA GLU A 49 -12.70 -4.50 2.14
C GLU A 49 -13.90 -3.54 2.11
N LEU A 50 -14.47 -3.27 0.93
CA LEU A 50 -15.69 -2.46 0.79
C LEU A 50 -16.91 -3.13 1.42
N ALA A 51 -16.95 -4.47 1.41
CA ALA A 51 -18.05 -5.24 1.96
C ALA A 51 -18.05 -5.26 3.50
N ILE A 52 -16.95 -4.87 4.17
CA ILE A 52 -16.84 -4.83 5.64
C ILE A 52 -17.94 -3.94 6.27
N MET A 53 -18.42 -2.93 5.54
CA MET A 53 -19.45 -2.00 6.02
C MET A 53 -20.88 -2.56 5.93
N LEU A 54 -21.12 -3.65 5.19
CA LEU A 54 -22.46 -4.16 4.87
C LEU A 54 -23.11 -5.03 5.97
N PRO A 55 -22.39 -5.93 6.66
CA PRO A 55 -23.02 -6.81 7.64
C PRO A 55 -23.63 -6.06 8.82
N LYS A 56 -24.73 -6.58 9.38
CA LYS A 56 -25.35 -6.00 10.59
C LYS A 56 -24.61 -6.39 11.86
N LYS A 57 -23.99 -7.57 11.88
CA LYS A 57 -23.22 -8.10 13.02
C LYS A 57 -21.72 -7.87 12.81
N ASP A 58 -21.02 -7.64 13.91
CA ASP A 58 -19.59 -7.40 13.87
C ASP A 58 -18.77 -8.66 13.62
N ASP A 59 -19.26 -9.83 14.04
CA ASP A 59 -18.61 -11.11 13.76
C ASP A 59 -18.57 -11.40 12.25
N ASP A 60 -19.68 -11.12 11.54
CA ASP A 60 -19.75 -11.26 10.08
C ASP A 60 -18.79 -10.31 9.37
N ALA A 61 -18.68 -9.07 9.86
CA ALA A 61 -17.72 -8.11 9.31
C ALA A 61 -16.26 -8.50 9.59
N MET A 62 -15.97 -9.12 10.74
CA MET A 62 -14.65 -9.65 11.05
C MET A 62 -14.26 -10.82 10.12
N ASN A 63 -15.23 -11.66 9.76
CA ASN A 63 -15.01 -12.72 8.77
C ASN A 63 -14.63 -12.14 7.40
N ILE A 64 -15.21 -11.00 6.99
CA ILE A 64 -14.85 -10.30 5.75
C ILE A 64 -13.44 -9.70 5.85
N VAL A 65 -13.04 -9.17 7.01
CA VAL A 65 -11.66 -8.70 7.25
C VAL A 65 -10.68 -9.86 7.08
N ALA A 66 -10.95 -11.01 7.71
CA ALA A 66 -10.11 -12.19 7.59
C ALA A 66 -10.01 -12.68 6.13
N LEU A 67 -11.15 -12.72 5.41
CA LEU A 67 -11.18 -13.05 3.98
C LEU A 67 -10.32 -12.08 3.15
N SER A 68 -10.43 -10.78 3.40
CA SER A 68 -9.66 -9.75 2.70
C SER A 68 -8.15 -9.91 2.92
N ILE A 69 -7.74 -10.26 4.15
CA ILE A 69 -6.33 -10.56 4.48
C ILE A 69 -5.85 -11.83 3.77
N VAL A 70 -6.67 -12.89 3.75
CA VAL A 70 -6.34 -14.13 3.04
C VAL A 70 -6.16 -13.89 1.55
N ILE A 71 -7.05 -13.11 0.91
CA ILE A 71 -6.93 -12.73 -0.50
C ILE A 71 -5.64 -11.92 -0.71
N SER A 72 -5.33 -10.97 0.17
CA SER A 72 -4.08 -10.20 0.13
C SER A 72 -2.84 -11.09 0.18
N PHE A 73 -2.87 -12.15 0.99
CA PHE A 73 -1.80 -13.14 1.04
C PHE A 73 -1.66 -13.90 -0.28
N PHE A 74 -2.76 -14.35 -0.88
CA PHE A 74 -2.73 -15.00 -2.18
C PHE A 74 -2.23 -14.09 -3.30
N VAL A 75 -2.70 -12.84 -3.36
CA VAL A 75 -2.25 -11.86 -4.38
C VAL A 75 -0.78 -11.54 -4.19
N SER A 76 -0.32 -11.35 -2.94
CA SER A 76 1.09 -11.15 -2.62
C SER A 76 1.94 -12.34 -3.05
N PHE A 77 1.50 -13.57 -2.75
CA PHE A 77 2.20 -14.80 -3.15
C PHE A 77 2.28 -14.96 -4.67
N ILE A 78 1.19 -14.71 -5.39
CA ILE A 78 1.18 -14.71 -6.86
C ILE A 78 2.14 -13.63 -7.41
N THR A 79 2.12 -12.45 -6.83
CA THR A 79 3.03 -11.35 -7.20
C THR A 79 4.49 -11.76 -6.99
N LEU A 80 4.80 -12.45 -5.88
CA LEU A 80 6.13 -12.97 -5.61
C LEU A 80 6.57 -13.99 -6.67
N LEU A 81 5.69 -14.92 -7.05
CA LEU A 81 6.00 -15.90 -8.11
C LEU A 81 6.24 -15.23 -9.46
N ILE A 82 5.45 -14.21 -9.80
CA ILE A 82 5.62 -13.42 -11.04
C ILE A 82 6.96 -12.69 -11.01
N VAL A 83 7.24 -11.96 -9.93
CA VAL A 83 8.51 -11.23 -9.79
C VAL A 83 9.70 -12.18 -9.83
N PHE A 84 9.63 -13.32 -9.15
CA PHE A 84 10.71 -14.31 -9.14
C PHE A 84 10.98 -14.91 -10.52
N SER A 85 9.92 -15.22 -11.28
CA SER A 85 10.04 -15.90 -12.59
C SER A 85 10.34 -14.94 -13.74
N PHE A 86 9.88 -13.68 -13.66
CA PHE A 86 9.93 -12.70 -14.73
C PHE A 86 10.75 -11.45 -14.39
N ASN A 87 11.59 -11.50 -13.35
CA ASN A 87 12.34 -10.33 -12.90
C ASN A 87 13.07 -9.62 -14.05
N ALA A 88 13.86 -10.35 -14.83
CA ALA A 88 14.66 -9.79 -15.93
C ALA A 88 13.78 -9.16 -17.03
N GLN A 89 12.66 -9.81 -17.37
CA GLN A 89 11.73 -9.35 -18.39
C GLN A 89 11.00 -8.09 -17.93
N ILE A 90 10.59 -8.03 -16.66
CA ILE A 90 9.95 -6.86 -16.06
C ILE A 90 10.95 -5.71 -16.00
N THR A 91 12.18 -5.95 -15.56
CA THR A 91 13.25 -4.94 -15.53
C THR A 91 13.55 -4.37 -16.92
N HIS A 92 13.61 -5.23 -17.95
CA HIS A 92 13.80 -4.79 -19.33
C HIS A 92 12.59 -3.99 -19.85
N LEU A 93 11.36 -4.42 -19.56
CA LEU A 93 10.14 -3.72 -19.95
C LEU A 93 10.04 -2.32 -19.31
N LEU A 94 10.47 -2.20 -18.05
CA LEU A 94 10.46 -0.94 -17.31
C LEU A 94 11.63 -0.02 -17.69
N GLY A 95 12.61 -0.51 -18.45
CA GLY A 95 13.74 0.28 -18.95
C GLY A 95 14.71 0.77 -17.86
N ASN A 96 14.67 0.19 -16.66
CA ASN A 96 15.55 0.59 -15.56
C ASN A 96 16.14 -0.66 -14.87
N PRO A 97 17.45 -0.94 -15.02
CA PRO A 97 18.08 -2.13 -14.45
C PRO A 97 18.13 -2.13 -12.91
N GLU A 98 18.18 -0.96 -12.28
CA GLU A 98 18.34 -0.82 -10.84
C GLU A 98 17.07 -1.20 -10.06
N ILE A 99 15.90 -1.22 -10.72
CA ILE A 99 14.64 -1.64 -10.07
C ILE A 99 14.59 -3.15 -9.78
N SER A 100 15.42 -3.97 -10.43
CA SER A 100 15.39 -5.43 -10.32
C SER A 100 15.36 -5.92 -8.86
N PHE A 101 16.17 -5.33 -8.00
CA PHE A 101 16.20 -5.63 -6.57
C PHE A 101 14.93 -5.16 -5.84
N TRP A 102 14.44 -3.97 -6.15
CA TRP A 102 13.25 -3.38 -5.54
C TRP A 102 11.96 -4.13 -5.87
N LEU A 103 11.89 -4.81 -7.04
CA LEU A 103 10.71 -5.62 -7.41
C LEU A 103 10.39 -6.71 -6.38
N TYR A 104 11.39 -7.27 -5.70
CA TYR A 104 11.18 -8.29 -4.66
C TYR A 104 10.47 -7.77 -3.40
N PHE A 105 10.44 -6.45 -3.19
CA PHE A 105 9.71 -5.83 -2.08
C PHE A 105 8.24 -5.54 -2.40
N ILE A 106 7.85 -5.55 -3.69
CA ILE A 106 6.47 -5.32 -4.11
C ILE A 106 5.48 -6.29 -3.44
N PRO A 107 5.71 -7.61 -3.40
CA PRO A 107 4.82 -8.55 -2.71
C PRO A 107 4.57 -8.17 -1.25
N ILE A 108 5.61 -7.73 -0.53
CA ILE A 108 5.52 -7.32 0.87
C ILE A 108 4.69 -6.04 0.98
N THR A 109 4.94 -5.05 0.13
CA THR A 109 4.14 -3.81 0.11
C THR A 109 2.67 -4.08 -0.22
N VAL A 110 2.38 -4.97 -1.17
CA VAL A 110 1.01 -5.37 -1.52
C VAL A 110 0.31 -6.03 -0.33
N LEU A 111 0.98 -6.96 0.35
CA LEU A 111 0.45 -7.64 1.53
C LEU A 111 0.11 -6.64 2.66
N LEU A 112 1.09 -5.80 3.02
CA LEU A 112 0.94 -4.81 4.07
C LEU A 112 -0.15 -3.79 3.73
N THR A 113 -0.24 -3.38 2.46
CA THR A 113 -1.27 -2.45 1.99
C THR A 113 -2.65 -3.09 2.09
N GLY A 114 -2.83 -4.35 1.69
CA GLY A 114 -4.11 -5.04 1.81
C GLY A 114 -4.55 -5.24 3.28
N ILE A 115 -3.62 -5.57 4.17
CA ILE A 115 -3.87 -5.64 5.62
C ILE A 115 -4.28 -4.26 6.15
N TYR A 116 -3.52 -3.22 5.81
CA TYR A 116 -3.79 -1.84 6.21
C TYR A 116 -5.16 -1.36 5.74
N GLN A 117 -5.53 -1.62 4.48
CA GLN A 117 -6.85 -1.28 3.96
C GLN A 117 -7.97 -2.02 4.70
N SER A 118 -7.83 -3.33 4.90
CA SER A 118 -8.82 -4.15 5.61
C SER A 118 -9.08 -3.63 7.03
N PHE A 119 -8.01 -3.32 7.78
CA PHE A 119 -8.12 -2.74 9.11
C PHE A 119 -8.67 -1.31 9.11
N ASN A 120 -8.32 -0.48 8.13
CA ASN A 120 -8.89 0.85 8.01
C ASN A 120 -10.41 0.80 7.81
N TYR A 121 -10.91 -0.12 6.98
CA TYR A 121 -12.36 -0.30 6.81
C TYR A 121 -13.02 -0.81 8.10
N TRP A 122 -12.37 -1.71 8.84
CA TRP A 122 -12.84 -2.14 10.15
C TRP A 122 -12.93 -1.00 11.18
N ILE A 123 -11.89 -0.17 11.29
CA ILE A 123 -11.87 0.97 12.23
C ILE A 123 -12.92 2.02 11.80
N ASN A 124 -13.10 2.25 10.50
CA ASN A 124 -14.17 3.10 9.98
C ASN A 124 -15.56 2.58 10.38
N ARG A 125 -15.79 1.27 10.29
CA ARG A 125 -17.04 0.63 10.74
C ARG A 125 -17.31 0.86 12.23
N LYS A 126 -16.28 0.72 13.07
CA LYS A 126 -16.37 0.96 14.53
C LYS A 126 -16.51 2.44 14.91
N LYS A 127 -16.52 3.37 13.95
CA LYS A 127 -16.60 4.82 14.15
C LYS A 127 -15.50 5.38 15.07
N GLU A 128 -14.36 4.70 15.14
CA GLU A 128 -13.20 5.16 15.93
C GLU A 128 -12.39 6.21 15.12
N TYR A 129 -13.04 7.32 14.77
CA TYR A 129 -12.48 8.36 13.91
C TYR A 129 -11.18 8.99 14.46
N GLY A 130 -10.99 8.98 15.79
CA GLY A 130 -9.76 9.45 16.43
C GLY A 130 -8.53 8.61 16.04
N ARG A 131 -8.66 7.28 16.00
CA ARG A 131 -7.55 6.38 15.64
C ARG A 131 -7.20 6.46 14.15
N LEU A 132 -8.19 6.70 13.29
CA LEU A 132 -7.98 6.95 11.86
C LEU A 132 -7.20 8.25 11.61
N ALA A 133 -7.49 9.30 12.37
CA ALA A 133 -6.76 10.57 12.27
C ALA A 133 -5.28 10.40 12.67
N THR A 134 -5.01 9.68 13.76
CA THR A 134 -3.64 9.37 14.20
C THR A 134 -2.88 8.51 13.17
N ASN A 135 -3.50 7.45 12.65
CA ASN A 135 -2.87 6.59 11.63
C ASN A 135 -2.50 7.38 10.37
N LYS A 136 -3.33 8.33 9.95
CA LYS A 136 -3.07 9.15 8.77
C LYS A 136 -1.93 10.15 8.98
N VAL A 137 -1.79 10.69 10.19
CA VAL A 137 -0.65 11.57 10.55
C VAL A 137 0.65 10.76 10.63
N ILE A 138 0.63 9.56 11.22
CA ILE A 138 1.80 8.67 11.27
C ILE A 138 2.24 8.27 9.86
N GLN A 139 1.29 7.87 9.00
CA GLN A 139 1.57 7.48 7.62
C GLN A 139 2.22 8.61 6.81
N SER A 140 1.88 9.87 7.09
CA SER A 140 2.46 11.01 6.38
C SER A 140 3.73 11.58 7.01
N GLY A 141 4.05 11.14 8.23
CA GLY A 141 5.33 11.42 8.88
C GLY A 141 6.44 10.42 8.53
N THR A 142 6.10 9.31 7.85
CA THR A 142 7.04 8.35 7.25
C THR A 142 7.17 8.65 5.77
#